data_AF-A0A9D1JMZ9-F1
#
_entry.id   AF-A0A9D1JMZ9-F1
#
_cell.length_a   1.000
_cell.length_b   1.000
_cell.length_c   1.000
_cell.angle_alpha   90.00
_cell.angle_beta   90.00
_cell.angle_gamma   90.00
#
_symmetry.space_group_name_H-M   'P 1'
#
loop_
_entity.id
_entity.type
_entity.pdbx_description
1 polymer ?
#
loop_
_entity_poly.entity_id
_entity_poly.type
_entity_poly.pdbx_seq_one_letter_code
_entity_poly.pdbx_strand_id
1 'polypeptide(L)' 'MRILTTIEVSKLLKIDIRTLQRQAQTGFYPANVCGRVGRKYLFNEEELLKFVFSERCIA' A
#
# COMPACT_ATOMS: atom_id res chain seq x y z
N MET A 1 13.26 -1.94 7.64
CA MET A 1 11.91 -1.33 7.52
C MET A 1 11.98 -0.04 6.72
N ARG A 2 11.64 -0.11 5.42
CA ARG A 2 11.52 1.07 4.56
C ARG A 2 10.05 1.47 4.46
N ILE A 3 9.79 2.77 4.62
CA ILE A 3 8.44 3.34 4.50
C ILE A 3 8.34 4.05 3.16
N LEU A 4 7.31 3.69 2.40
CA LEU A 4 7.03 4.23 1.08
C LEU A 4 5.87 5.21 1.13
N THR A 5 6.00 6.29 0.36
CA THR A 5 4.89 7.18 0.03
C THR A 5 3.96 6.53 -0.99
N THR A 6 2.73 7.04 -1.10
CA THR A 6 1.79 6.59 -2.13
C THR A 6 2.33 6.73 -3.55
N ILE A 7 3.19 7.73 -3.82
CA ILE A 7 3.84 7.93 -5.12
C ILE A 7 4.84 6.80 -5.42
N GLU A 8 5.63 6.39 -4.43
CA GLU A 8 6.58 5.28 -4.57
C GLU A 8 5.85 3.96 -4.77
N VAL A 9 4.78 3.71 -4.01
CA VAL A 9 3.94 2.52 -4.19
C VAL A 9 3.30 2.48 -5.58
N SER A 10 2.83 3.62 -6.09
CA SER A 10 2.29 3.74 -7.45
C SER A 10 3.32 3.30 -8.50
N LYS A 11 4.58 3.74 -8.37
CA LYS A 11 5.66 3.35 -9.28
C LYS A 11 6.04 1.88 -9.15
N LEU A 12 6.01 1.35 -7.93
CA LEU A 12 6.36 -0.03 -7.59
C LEU A 12 5.31 -1.03 -8.12
N LEU A 13 4.04 -0.80 -7.83
CA LEU A 13 2.94 -1.70 -8.18
C LEU A 13 2.33 -1.41 -9.56
N LYS A 14 2.73 -0.30 -10.20
CA LYS A 14 2.13 0.21 -11.45
C LYS A 14 0.62 0.46 -11.32
N ILE A 15 0.20 0.96 -10.17
CA ILE A 15 -1.19 1.32 -9.86
C ILE A 15 -1.31 2.84 -9.77
N ASP A 16 -2.44 3.39 -10.24
CA ASP A 16 -2.72 4.83 -10.13
C ASP A 16 -2.77 5.31 -8.67
N ILE A 17 -2.24 6.51 -8.41
CA ILE A 17 -2.16 7.10 -7.07
C ILE A 17 -3.56 7.25 -6.44
N ARG A 18 -4.58 7.68 -7.20
CA ARG A 18 -5.94 7.86 -6.66
C ARG A 18 -6.55 6.52 -6.27
N THR A 19 -6.26 5.47 -7.03
CA THR A 19 -6.69 4.11 -6.69
C THR A 19 -6.10 3.66 -5.36
N LEU A 20 -4.79 3.84 -5.17
CA LEU A 20 -4.11 3.51 -3.90
C LEU A 20 -4.66 4.32 -2.73
N GLN A 21 -4.91 5.62 -2.92
CA GLN A 21 -5.50 6.49 -1.88
C GLN A 21 -6.92 6.05 -1.52
N ARG A 22 -7.73 5.69 -2.51
CA ARG A 22 -9.08 5.18 -2.30
C ARG A 22 -9.05 3.86 -1.53
N GLN A 23 -8.20 2.92 -1.93
CA GLN A 23 -8.00 1.64 -1.24
C GLN A 23 -7.59 1.84 0.23
N ALA A 24 -6.62 2.73 0.48
CA ALA A 24 -6.22 3.06 1.84
C ALA A 24 -7.35 3.72 2.66
N GLN A 25 -8.15 4.59 2.04
CA GLN A 25 -9.29 5.22 2.70
C GLN A 25 -10.41 4.23 3.04
N THR A 26 -10.65 3.23 2.19
CA THR A 26 -11.68 2.21 2.41
C THR A 26 -11.25 1.07 3.32
N GLY A 27 -10.03 1.11 3.86
CA GLY A 27 -9.51 0.06 4.74
C GLY A 27 -9.12 -1.23 4.01
N PHE A 28 -8.82 -1.16 2.71
CA PHE A 28 -8.37 -2.31 1.92
C PHE A 28 -7.03 -2.87 2.43
N TYR A 29 -6.16 -1.99 2.93
CA TYR A 29 -4.86 -2.37 3.46
C TYR A 29 -4.94 -2.60 4.98
N PRO A 30 -4.39 -3.72 5.47
CA PRO A 30 -4.20 -3.96 6.91
C PRO A 30 -3.39 -2.85 7.60
N ALA A 31 -3.58 -2.67 8.91
CA ALA A 31 -2.94 -1.61 9.69
C ALA A 31 -1.40 -1.70 9.73
N ASN A 32 -0.83 -2.91 9.60
CA ASN A 32 0.61 -3.14 9.47
C ASN A 32 1.16 -2.80 8.08
N VAL A 33 0.30 -2.75 7.06
CA VAL A 33 0.67 -2.48 5.65
C VAL A 33 0.59 -0.99 5.35
N CYS A 34 -0.52 -0.34 5.71
CA CYS A 34 -0.76 1.06 5.41
C CYS A 34 -1.28 1.82 6.63
N GLY A 35 -0.73 3.02 6.84
CA GLY A 35 -1.16 3.93 7.89
C GLY A 35 -1.29 5.36 7.37
N ARG A 36 -2.13 6.15 8.04
CA ARG A 36 -2.26 7.58 7.77
C ARG A 36 -1.41 8.38 8.74
N VAL A 37 -0.48 9.16 8.21
CA VAL A 37 0.34 10.11 8.99
C VAL A 37 0.04 11.51 8.50
N GLY A 38 -0.70 12.26 9.32
CA GLY A 38 -1.25 13.57 8.95
C GLY A 38 -2.20 13.48 7.74
N ARG A 39 -1.79 14.08 6.62
CA ARG A 39 -2.56 14.07 5.35
C ARG A 39 -2.07 13.04 4.34
N LYS A 40 -1.07 12.22 4.67
CA LYS A 40 -0.44 11.27 3.76
C LYS A 40 -0.71 9.84 4.18
N TYR A 41 -0.85 8.95 3.20
CA TYR A 41 -0.82 7.50 3.40
C TYR A 41 0.61 7.01 3.19
N LEU A 42 1.12 6.26 4.15
CA LEU A 42 2.44 5.65 4.15
C LEU A 42 2.30 4.14 4.21
N PHE A 43 3.22 3.45 3.55
CA PHE A 43 3.19 2.01 3.38
C PHE A 43 4.47 1.40 3.90
N ASN A 44 4.37 0.32 4.65
CA ASN A 44 5.52 -0.51 4.97
C ASN A 44 5.85 -1.38 3.76
N GLU A 45 7.04 -1.21 3.17
CA GLU A 45 7.42 -1.90 1.94
C GLU A 45 7.33 -3.43 2.07
N GLU A 46 7.87 -3.99 3.16
CA GLU A 46 7.91 -5.44 3.35
C GLU A 46 6.51 -6.02 3.51
N GLU A 47 5.67 -5.40 4.36
CA GLU A 47 4.30 -5.85 4.60
C GLU A 47 3.41 -5.64 3.39
N LEU A 48 3.61 -4.57 2.62
CA LEU A 48 2.91 -4.32 1.37
C LEU A 48 3.22 -5.39 0.32
N LEU A 49 4.51 -5.72 0.14
CA LEU A 49 4.89 -6.76 -0.82
C LEU A 49 4.36 -8.12 -0.38
N LYS A 50 4.47 -8.46 0.92
CA LYS A 50 3.85 -9.68 1.47
C LYS A 50 2.35 -9.71 1.19
N PHE A 51 1.62 -8.64 1.48
CA PHE A 51 0.18 -8.54 1.25
C PHE A 51 -0.16 -8.77 -0.24
N VAL A 52 0.46 -8.00 -1.14
CA VAL A 52 0.20 -8.08 -2.59
C VAL A 52 0.53 -9.45 -3.17
N PHE A 53 1.65 -10.05 -2.77
CA PHE A 53 2.05 -11.37 -3.25
C PHE A 53 1.33 -12.51 -2.54
N SER A 54 0.85 -12.32 -1.30
CA SER A 54 0.03 -13.31 -0.60
C SER A 54 -1.37 -13.42 -1.19
N GLU A 55 -1.99 -12.31 -1.60
CA GLU A 55 -3.28 -12.33 -2.28
C GLU A 55 -3.17 -12.76 -3.76
N ARG A 56 -1.99 -12.60 -4.38
CA ARG A 56 -1.71 -13.07 -5.75
C ARG A 56 -1.16 -14.49 -5.85
N CYS A 57 -1.12 -15.24 -4.75
CA CYS A 57 -0.65 -16.63 -4.74
C CYS A 57 -1.78 -17.65 -4.53
N ILE A 58 -2.94 -17.49 -5.17
CA ILE A 58 -3.81 -18.62 -5.55
C ILE A 58 -4.47 -18.32 -6.91
N ALA A 59 -4.06 -19.13 -7.90
CA ALA A 59 -4.68 -19.46 -9.20
C ALA A 59 -4.93 -18.32 -10.22
#